data_AF-A0A7X3NP24-F1
#
_entry.id   AF-A0A7X3NP24-F1
#
_cell.length_a   1.000
_cell.length_b   1.000
_cell.length_c   1.000
_cell.angle_alpha   90.00
_cell.angle_beta   90.00
_cell.angle_gamma   90.00
#
_symmetry.space_group_name_H-M   'P 1'
#
loop_
_entity.id
_entity.type
_entity.pdbx_description
1 polymer ?
#
loop_
_entity_poly.entity_id
_entity_poly.type
_entity_poly.pdbx_seq_one_letter_code
_entity_poly.pdbx_strand_id
1 'polypeptide(L)'
;MFYLTAIFIVCVIFLSTQLTVTAQSVNIPEPAPPPAAVRETFNLDPFYEQWIDVEGLPVVASSKVNPYAVKEAAWLIRQMIGHRQDVLHALAKNNVRFAVMAHNELTTEIPEHSDLQPDYYWDRRARGLGSTPARPAVSCGEENLLNYEGDPYSTENILVHEFAHAIHQMGLNTVDPSFDDRLKGLYDTAVEKGLWKDTYAITNRAEYWAEGTQSWFDTNRANDDQHNHVDTRDKLKEYDPALAALLTEVFGDLDWRYTRAVTRTHLVHLQGFNSEKSPKFEWPAELIELTEFHQQLKNPDSDGDGKWIDLKAYDLSLLPNLKSEDDDTETAIIFVNGTETEVAYYWVDYEGNEKFYGKIAPDAFVNQHTYAGHIWVIKDVNGQNLAVFRAEEKTGRVLVGAEPPTKEKSE
;
A
#
# COMPACT_ATOMS: atom_id res chain seq x y z
N MET A 1 31.61 -24.96 81.49
CA MET A 1 30.17 -24.75 81.27
C MET A 1 30.05 -23.94 79.98
N PHE A 2 29.94 -24.63 78.84
CA PHE A 2 29.92 -24.03 77.51
C PHE A 2 28.47 -23.66 77.15
N TYR A 3 28.21 -22.39 76.86
CA TYR A 3 26.93 -21.93 76.33
C TYR A 3 26.98 -21.97 74.80
N LEU A 4 26.17 -22.86 74.19
CA LEU A 4 25.87 -22.87 72.76
C LEU A 4 24.66 -21.97 72.52
N THR A 5 24.83 -20.86 71.80
CA THR A 5 23.74 -20.05 71.25
C THR A 5 23.34 -20.62 69.89
N ALA A 6 22.13 -21.16 69.79
CA ALA A 6 21.54 -21.63 68.54
C ALA A 6 20.93 -20.44 67.78
N ILE A 7 21.33 -20.26 66.51
CA ILE A 7 20.76 -19.28 65.59
C ILE A 7 19.61 -19.98 64.84
N PHE A 8 18.37 -19.52 65.05
CA PHE A 8 17.21 -19.93 64.26
C PHE A 8 17.19 -19.13 62.95
N ILE A 9 17.44 -19.80 61.83
CA ILE A 9 17.20 -19.23 60.49
C ILE A 9 15.74 -19.51 60.13
N VAL A 10 14.93 -18.46 60.04
CA VAL A 10 13.56 -18.52 59.52
C VAL A 10 13.64 -18.38 58.00
N CYS A 11 13.50 -19.49 57.27
CA CYS A 11 13.30 -19.47 55.83
C CYS A 11 11.86 -19.02 55.53
N VAL A 12 11.70 -17.77 55.08
CA VAL A 12 10.44 -17.28 54.51
C VAL A 12 10.36 -17.78 53.07
N ILE A 13 9.52 -18.79 52.85
CA ILE A 13 9.19 -19.28 51.50
C ILE A 13 8.23 -18.26 50.88
N PHE A 14 8.71 -17.47 49.93
CA PHE A 14 7.85 -16.70 49.04
C PHE A 14 7.20 -17.67 48.05
N LEU A 15 5.92 -18.00 48.27
CA LEU A 15 5.09 -18.60 47.22
C LEU A 15 4.82 -17.53 46.17
N SER A 16 5.57 -17.53 45.07
CA SER A 16 5.20 -16.78 43.88
C SER A 16 3.98 -17.47 43.25
N THR A 17 2.79 -16.90 43.44
CA THR A 17 1.64 -17.26 42.61
C THR A 17 1.92 -16.74 41.20
N GLN A 18 2.48 -17.58 40.32
CA GLN A 18 2.43 -17.32 38.90
C GLN A 18 0.96 -17.35 38.48
N LEU A 19 0.40 -16.16 38.23
CA LEU A 19 -0.82 -16.04 37.44
C LEU A 19 -0.45 -16.51 36.04
N THR A 20 -0.69 -17.79 35.75
CA THR A 20 -0.81 -18.26 34.38
C THR A 20 -2.02 -17.54 33.79
N VAL A 21 -1.77 -16.45 33.06
CA VAL A 21 -2.74 -15.90 32.12
C VAL A 21 -2.91 -16.97 31.06
N THR A 22 -3.89 -17.85 31.26
CA THR A 22 -4.43 -18.63 30.15
C THR A 22 -4.89 -17.61 29.13
N ALA A 23 -4.27 -17.60 27.94
CA ALA A 23 -4.72 -16.81 26.80
C ALA A 23 -6.22 -17.03 26.66
N GLN A 24 -7.00 -16.04 27.08
CA GLN A 24 -8.45 -16.11 27.01
C GLN A 24 -8.76 -16.24 25.52
N SER A 25 -9.38 -17.34 25.11
CA SER A 25 -9.73 -17.56 23.71
C SER A 25 -10.56 -16.37 23.24
N VAL A 26 -9.97 -15.53 22.38
CA VAL A 26 -10.63 -14.34 21.86
C VAL A 26 -11.80 -14.82 21.02
N ASN A 27 -13.02 -14.59 21.50
CA ASN A 27 -14.22 -14.95 20.77
C ASN A 27 -14.49 -13.90 19.68
N ILE A 28 -14.40 -14.31 18.41
CA ILE A 28 -14.71 -13.45 17.27
C ILE A 28 -16.15 -13.76 16.84
N PRO A 29 -17.07 -12.77 16.85
CA PRO A 29 -18.44 -13.00 16.42
C PRO A 29 -18.52 -13.25 14.92
N GLU A 30 -19.65 -13.80 14.46
CA GLU A 30 -19.96 -13.78 13.02
C GLU A 30 -20.14 -12.33 12.54
N PRO A 31 -19.66 -11.99 11.33
CA PRO A 31 -19.90 -10.68 10.76
C PRO A 31 -21.39 -10.41 10.59
N ALA A 32 -21.80 -9.17 10.86
CA ALA A 32 -23.15 -8.68 10.65
C ALA A 32 -23.11 -7.37 9.85
N PRO A 33 -24.22 -6.91 9.25
CA PRO A 33 -24.24 -5.59 8.63
C PRO A 33 -23.89 -4.48 9.63
N PRO A 34 -23.09 -3.47 9.23
CA PRO A 34 -22.77 -2.34 10.09
C PRO A 34 -24.06 -1.68 10.63
N PRO A 35 -24.21 -1.54 11.97
CA PRO A 35 -25.35 -0.84 12.56
C PRO A 35 -25.44 0.61 12.08
N ALA A 36 -26.66 1.18 12.05
CA ALA A 36 -26.88 2.57 11.60
C ALA A 36 -26.00 3.59 12.34
N ALA A 37 -25.82 3.45 13.66
CA ALA A 37 -24.96 4.32 14.45
C ALA A 37 -23.48 4.22 14.05
N VAL A 38 -22.99 3.03 13.69
CA VAL A 38 -21.62 2.83 13.21
C VAL A 38 -21.46 3.46 11.83
N ARG A 39 -22.43 3.25 10.92
CA ARG A 39 -22.42 3.90 9.60
C ARG A 39 -22.38 5.41 9.70
N GLU A 40 -23.20 5.99 10.55
CA GLU A 40 -23.24 7.44 10.77
C GLU A 40 -21.92 7.94 11.39
N THR A 41 -21.41 7.27 12.42
CA THR A 41 -20.18 7.68 13.12
C THR A 41 -18.96 7.68 12.20
N PHE A 42 -18.83 6.66 11.35
CA PHE A 42 -17.66 6.49 10.48
C PHE A 42 -17.89 6.95 9.04
N ASN A 43 -19.09 7.47 8.73
CA ASN A 43 -19.54 7.77 7.37
C ASN A 43 -19.31 6.59 6.41
N LEU A 44 -19.70 5.38 6.82
CA LEU A 44 -19.46 4.17 6.04
C LEU A 44 -20.38 4.11 4.83
N ASP A 45 -19.79 3.87 3.66
CA ASP A 45 -20.52 3.66 2.42
C ASP A 45 -21.46 2.42 2.51
N PRO A 46 -22.64 2.45 1.85
CA PRO A 46 -23.51 1.28 1.73
C PRO A 46 -22.83 0.01 1.18
N PHE A 47 -21.72 0.15 0.45
CA PHE A 47 -20.84 -0.93 0.00
C PHE A 47 -20.50 -1.94 1.12
N TYR A 48 -20.28 -1.45 2.34
CA TYR A 48 -19.97 -2.31 3.47
C TYR A 48 -21.23 -3.01 4.00
N GLU A 49 -21.28 -4.33 3.87
CA GLU A 49 -22.41 -5.19 4.29
C GLU A 49 -22.02 -6.19 5.38
N GLN A 50 -20.73 -6.28 5.71
CA GLN A 50 -20.19 -7.07 6.82
C GLN A 50 -19.38 -6.17 7.76
N TRP A 51 -19.47 -6.46 9.06
CA TRP A 51 -18.82 -5.69 10.12
C TRP A 51 -18.56 -6.54 11.37
N ILE A 52 -17.40 -6.30 11.98
CA ILE A 52 -17.04 -6.74 13.33
C ILE A 52 -16.46 -5.54 14.08
N ASP A 53 -16.89 -5.35 15.33
CA ASP A 53 -16.26 -4.40 16.25
C ASP A 53 -14.98 -4.98 16.86
N VAL A 54 -13.90 -4.21 16.83
CA VAL A 54 -12.65 -4.49 17.53
C VAL A 54 -12.35 -3.33 18.47
N GLU A 55 -13.03 -3.32 19.62
CA GLU A 55 -12.88 -2.29 20.66
C GLU A 55 -13.10 -0.87 20.09
N GLY A 56 -14.19 -0.70 19.33
CA GLY A 56 -14.52 0.55 18.65
C GLY A 56 -13.89 0.73 17.26
N LEU A 57 -12.87 -0.04 16.89
CA LEU A 57 -12.34 -0.04 15.52
C LEU A 57 -13.24 -0.91 14.62
N PRO A 58 -13.85 -0.37 13.55
CA PRO A 58 -14.63 -1.16 12.62
C PRO A 58 -13.73 -2.00 11.71
N VAL A 59 -13.95 -3.31 11.68
CA VAL A 59 -13.50 -4.19 10.59
C VAL A 59 -14.69 -4.38 9.66
N VAL A 60 -14.59 -3.96 8.41
CA VAL A 60 -15.72 -3.86 7.46
C VAL A 60 -15.39 -4.57 6.15
N ALA A 61 -16.41 -5.04 5.44
CA ALA A 61 -16.24 -5.69 4.14
C ALA A 61 -17.53 -5.62 3.31
N SER A 62 -17.45 -5.82 2.00
CA SER A 62 -18.63 -6.01 1.15
C SER A 62 -19.29 -7.37 1.42
N SER A 63 -20.47 -7.61 0.83
CA SER A 63 -21.12 -8.92 0.88
C SER A 63 -20.39 -10.01 0.08
N LYS A 64 -19.44 -9.65 -0.80
CA LYS A 64 -18.65 -10.61 -1.61
C LYS A 64 -17.55 -11.30 -0.81
N VAL A 65 -17.05 -10.65 0.24
CA VAL A 65 -15.95 -11.16 1.07
C VAL A 65 -16.38 -12.39 1.86
N ASN A 66 -15.50 -13.38 1.92
CA ASN A 66 -15.67 -14.55 2.77
C ASN A 66 -15.71 -14.13 4.25
N PRO A 67 -16.78 -14.45 5.01
CA PRO A 67 -16.90 -14.07 6.43
C PRO A 67 -15.71 -14.52 7.30
N TYR A 68 -15.02 -15.60 6.94
CA TYR A 68 -13.80 -16.04 7.64
C TYR A 68 -12.65 -15.03 7.51
N ALA A 69 -12.55 -14.28 6.41
CA ALA A 69 -11.53 -13.25 6.22
C ALA A 69 -11.77 -12.06 7.15
N VAL A 70 -13.03 -11.62 7.30
CA VAL A 70 -13.43 -10.57 8.25
C VAL A 70 -13.10 -10.99 9.69
N LYS A 71 -13.42 -12.25 10.03
CA LYS A 71 -13.08 -12.82 11.35
C LYS A 71 -11.57 -12.93 11.58
N GLU A 72 -10.83 -13.34 10.57
CA GLU A 72 -9.36 -13.45 10.62
C GLU A 72 -8.72 -12.08 10.81
N ALA A 73 -9.16 -11.05 10.08
CA ALA A 73 -8.68 -9.68 10.28
C ALA A 73 -8.93 -9.18 11.70
N ALA A 74 -10.15 -9.37 12.22
CA ALA A 74 -10.48 -8.99 13.59
C ALA A 74 -9.65 -9.76 14.64
N TRP A 75 -9.35 -11.03 14.38
CA TRP A 75 -8.50 -11.84 15.25
C TRP A 75 -7.04 -11.34 15.24
N LEU A 76 -6.46 -11.11 14.05
CA LEU A 76 -5.08 -10.63 13.90
C LEU A 76 -4.87 -9.25 14.55
N ILE A 77 -5.80 -8.31 14.33
CA ILE A 77 -5.75 -6.99 14.98
C ILE A 77 -5.70 -7.12 16.50
N ARG A 78 -6.54 -8.00 17.08
CA ARG A 78 -6.54 -8.25 18.52
C ARG A 78 -5.25 -8.92 19.01
N GLN A 79 -4.66 -9.83 18.23
CA GLN A 79 -3.36 -10.43 18.57
C GLN A 79 -2.23 -9.39 18.53
N MET A 80 -2.25 -8.48 17.56
CA MET A 80 -1.23 -7.45 17.42
C MET A 80 -1.30 -6.43 18.57
N ILE A 81 -2.49 -5.87 18.84
CA ILE A 81 -2.59 -4.64 19.65
C ILE A 81 -3.78 -4.63 20.63
N GLY A 82 -4.44 -5.76 20.87
CA GLY A 82 -5.64 -5.83 21.71
C GLY A 82 -5.45 -5.40 23.17
N HIS A 83 -4.23 -5.48 23.70
CA HIS A 83 -3.87 -4.99 25.04
C HIS A 83 -3.73 -3.45 25.11
N ARG A 84 -3.62 -2.77 23.96
CA ARG A 84 -3.50 -1.31 23.82
C ARG A 84 -4.80 -0.72 23.28
N GLN A 85 -5.87 -0.85 24.06
CA GLN A 85 -7.17 -0.27 23.73
C GLN A 85 -7.11 1.25 23.54
N ASP A 86 -6.17 1.94 24.18
CA ASP A 86 -5.91 3.36 23.95
C ASP A 86 -5.56 3.66 22.48
N VAL A 87 -4.76 2.80 21.84
CA VAL A 87 -4.39 2.91 20.42
C VAL A 87 -5.59 2.58 19.53
N LEU A 88 -6.35 1.52 19.82
CA LEU A 88 -7.57 1.17 19.06
C LEU A 88 -8.62 2.28 19.13
N HIS A 89 -8.85 2.87 20.30
CA HIS A 89 -9.74 4.01 20.45
C HIS A 89 -9.23 5.26 19.73
N ALA A 90 -7.91 5.48 19.68
CA ALA A 90 -7.34 6.58 18.91
C ALA A 90 -7.53 6.40 17.41
N LEU A 91 -7.32 5.18 16.88
CA LEU A 91 -7.61 4.83 15.49
C LEU A 91 -9.10 5.11 15.16
N ALA A 92 -10.01 4.59 15.99
CA ALA A 92 -11.45 4.81 15.82
C ALA A 92 -11.82 6.31 15.87
N LYS A 93 -11.25 7.07 16.81
CA LYS A 93 -11.44 8.52 16.92
C LYS A 93 -10.94 9.28 15.70
N ASN A 94 -9.89 8.79 15.06
CA ASN A 94 -9.36 9.32 13.82
C ASN A 94 -10.05 8.74 12.57
N ASN A 95 -11.27 8.22 12.75
CA ASN A 95 -12.15 7.69 11.71
C ASN A 95 -11.59 6.47 10.96
N VAL A 96 -10.60 5.77 11.53
CA VAL A 96 -9.99 4.62 10.87
C VAL A 96 -10.96 3.44 10.86
N ARG A 97 -11.02 2.73 9.73
CA ARG A 97 -11.57 1.37 9.63
C ARG A 97 -10.59 0.44 8.92
N PHE A 98 -10.73 -0.86 9.18
CA PHE A 98 -10.04 -1.91 8.44
C PHE A 98 -10.99 -2.55 7.43
N ALA A 99 -10.76 -2.31 6.15
CA ALA A 99 -11.56 -2.83 5.04
C ALA A 99 -10.96 -4.15 4.52
N VAL A 100 -11.76 -5.21 4.48
CA VAL A 100 -11.39 -6.45 3.78
C VAL A 100 -11.94 -6.39 2.38
N MET A 101 -11.09 -6.68 1.40
CA MET A 101 -11.40 -6.64 -0.03
C MET A 101 -11.55 -8.08 -0.55
N ALA A 102 -12.59 -8.36 -1.32
CA ALA A 102 -12.76 -9.70 -1.90
C ALA A 102 -11.66 -9.98 -2.92
N HIS A 103 -11.39 -11.26 -3.18
CA HIS A 103 -10.35 -11.69 -4.14
C HIS A 103 -10.63 -11.21 -5.58
N ASN A 104 -11.87 -10.81 -5.86
CA ASN A 104 -12.35 -10.30 -7.14
C ASN A 104 -12.85 -8.84 -7.07
N GLU A 105 -12.49 -8.12 -6.00
CA GLU A 105 -12.65 -6.67 -5.91
C GLU A 105 -11.27 -6.01 -6.07
N LEU A 106 -11.22 -4.79 -6.58
CA LEU A 106 -10.01 -4.02 -6.81
C LEU A 106 -9.81 -2.93 -5.76
N THR A 107 -8.58 -2.44 -5.62
CA THR A 107 -8.21 -1.45 -4.60
C THR A 107 -9.06 -0.20 -4.68
N THR A 108 -9.31 0.33 -5.87
CA THR A 108 -10.15 1.52 -6.06
C THR A 108 -11.65 1.26 -5.96
N GLU A 109 -12.09 -0.01 -5.84
CA GLU A 109 -13.48 -0.34 -5.48
C GLU A 109 -13.76 -0.21 -3.99
N ILE A 110 -12.71 -0.13 -3.14
CA ILE A 110 -12.88 0.27 -1.75
C ILE A 110 -13.29 1.75 -1.72
N PRO A 111 -14.43 2.11 -1.07
CA PRO A 111 -15.00 3.45 -1.15
C PRO A 111 -14.00 4.56 -0.87
N GLU A 112 -13.10 4.37 0.09
CA GLU A 112 -12.18 5.41 0.54
C GLU A 112 -10.88 5.46 -0.27
N HIS A 113 -10.73 4.59 -1.26
CA HIS A 113 -9.66 4.56 -2.25
C HIS A 113 -10.17 4.88 -3.66
N SER A 114 -11.48 5.13 -3.84
CA SER A 114 -12.13 5.34 -5.14
C SER A 114 -11.69 6.58 -5.91
N ASP A 115 -11.02 7.51 -5.25
CA ASP A 115 -10.46 8.73 -5.87
C ASP A 115 -9.00 8.58 -6.29
N LEU A 116 -8.38 7.41 -6.05
CA LEU A 116 -7.02 7.14 -6.50
C LEU A 116 -6.97 7.03 -8.02
N GLN A 117 -6.01 7.73 -8.62
CA GLN A 117 -5.84 7.80 -10.07
C GLN A 117 -4.36 7.64 -10.46
N PRO A 118 -4.08 7.06 -11.65
CA PRO A 118 -5.04 6.32 -12.46
C PRO A 118 -5.45 5.01 -11.77
N ASP A 119 -6.73 4.66 -11.84
CA ASP A 119 -7.32 3.51 -11.12
C ASP A 119 -6.58 2.19 -11.36
N TYR A 120 -6.36 1.81 -12.62
CA TYR A 120 -5.72 0.56 -13.00
C TYR A 120 -4.29 0.41 -12.43
N TYR A 121 -3.59 1.51 -12.17
CA TYR A 121 -2.27 1.46 -11.53
C TYR A 121 -2.42 1.01 -10.08
N TRP A 122 -3.32 1.65 -9.32
CA TRP A 122 -3.56 1.32 -7.91
C TRP A 122 -4.18 -0.06 -7.76
N ASP A 123 -5.11 -0.41 -8.65
CA ASP A 123 -5.75 -1.71 -8.68
C ASP A 123 -4.74 -2.83 -8.90
N ARG A 124 -3.77 -2.65 -9.79
CA ARG A 124 -2.74 -3.67 -10.04
C ARG A 124 -1.62 -3.65 -9.00
N ARG A 125 -1.28 -2.47 -8.48
CA ARG A 125 -0.11 -2.28 -7.60
C ARG A 125 -0.32 -2.89 -6.22
N ALA A 126 -1.55 -2.87 -5.71
CA ALA A 126 -1.81 -3.10 -4.31
C ALA A 126 -2.94 -4.09 -4.08
N ARG A 127 -2.80 -4.89 -3.02
CA ARG A 127 -3.91 -5.63 -2.37
C ARG A 127 -4.08 -5.22 -0.90
N GLY A 128 -3.46 -4.14 -0.51
CA GLY A 128 -3.63 -3.47 0.77
C GLY A 128 -3.00 -2.08 0.70
N LEU A 129 -3.54 -1.16 1.50
CA LEU A 129 -3.04 0.19 1.66
C LEU A 129 -3.24 0.63 3.10
N GLY A 130 -2.28 1.36 3.65
CA GLY A 130 -2.37 2.01 4.95
C GLY A 130 -3.35 3.19 4.93
N SER A 131 -3.86 3.53 6.12
CA SER A 131 -4.79 4.64 6.30
C SER A 131 -4.07 5.99 6.37
N THR A 132 -4.73 7.05 5.88
CA THR A 132 -4.31 8.45 6.06
C THR A 132 -5.47 9.29 6.61
N PRO A 133 -5.25 10.54 7.08
CA PRO A 133 -6.36 11.41 7.48
C PRO A 133 -7.38 11.67 6.36
N ALA A 134 -6.92 11.72 5.10
CA ALA A 134 -7.79 11.92 3.94
C ALA A 134 -8.51 10.64 3.51
N ARG A 135 -7.85 9.48 3.65
CA ARG A 135 -8.39 8.15 3.33
C ARG A 135 -8.23 7.24 4.55
N PRO A 136 -9.09 7.35 5.57
CA PRO A 136 -8.89 6.63 6.82
C PRO A 136 -9.27 5.14 6.75
N ALA A 137 -8.99 4.46 5.64
CA ALA A 137 -9.18 3.02 5.48
C ALA A 137 -7.83 2.34 5.35
N VAL A 138 -7.58 1.35 6.22
CA VAL A 138 -6.58 0.31 5.96
C VAL A 138 -7.26 -0.76 5.13
N SER A 139 -6.64 -1.30 4.10
CA SER A 139 -7.22 -2.41 3.33
C SER A 139 -6.31 -3.64 3.27
N CYS A 140 -6.93 -4.81 3.10
CA CYS A 140 -6.23 -6.07 2.82
C CYS A 140 -7.16 -7.02 2.04
N GLY A 141 -6.62 -7.69 1.03
CA GLY A 141 -7.31 -8.73 0.28
C GLY A 141 -7.57 -9.98 1.12
N GLU A 142 -8.75 -10.59 0.94
CA GLU A 142 -9.11 -11.84 1.61
C GLU A 142 -8.22 -13.01 1.19
N GLU A 143 -7.66 -12.97 -0.03
CA GLU A 143 -6.73 -13.98 -0.52
C GLU A 143 -5.46 -14.05 0.34
N ASN A 144 -5.01 -12.91 0.87
CA ASN A 144 -3.87 -12.87 1.79
C ASN A 144 -4.25 -13.34 3.20
N LEU A 145 -5.39 -12.89 3.72
CA LEU A 145 -5.88 -13.26 5.05
C LEU A 145 -6.14 -14.76 5.18
N LEU A 146 -6.73 -15.37 4.15
CA LEU A 146 -7.14 -16.79 4.16
C LEU A 146 -6.18 -17.69 3.36
N ASN A 147 -5.10 -17.13 2.84
CA ASN A 147 -4.04 -17.82 2.09
C ASN A 147 -4.55 -18.60 0.87
N TYR A 148 -5.36 -17.94 0.04
CA TYR A 148 -5.86 -18.52 -1.21
C TYR A 148 -4.72 -18.79 -2.19
N GLU A 149 -4.95 -19.72 -3.13
CA GLU A 149 -4.05 -19.90 -4.26
C GLU A 149 -4.04 -18.62 -5.12
N GLY A 150 -2.87 -18.24 -5.64
CA GLY A 150 -2.71 -17.07 -6.50
C GLY A 150 -2.50 -15.74 -5.78
N ASP A 151 -2.54 -15.71 -4.44
CA ASP A 151 -2.22 -14.50 -3.66
C ASP A 151 -0.84 -13.94 -4.04
N PRO A 152 -0.78 -12.70 -4.58
CA PRO A 152 0.49 -12.08 -4.99
C PRO A 152 1.44 -11.83 -3.83
N TYR A 153 0.95 -11.84 -2.59
CA TYR A 153 1.71 -11.61 -1.35
C TYR A 153 1.73 -12.84 -0.43
N SER A 154 1.63 -14.05 -0.99
CA SER A 154 1.49 -15.32 -0.25
C SER A 154 2.62 -15.70 0.71
N THR A 155 3.72 -14.94 0.72
CA THR A 155 4.90 -15.16 1.59
C THR A 155 4.95 -14.20 2.78
N GLU A 156 3.97 -13.31 2.90
CA GLU A 156 3.84 -12.33 3.97
C GLU A 156 2.38 -12.13 4.38
N ASN A 157 2.13 -11.24 5.34
CA ASN A 157 0.78 -10.85 5.74
C ASN A 157 0.63 -9.34 5.62
N ILE A 158 -0.17 -8.92 4.64
CA ILE A 158 -0.38 -7.53 4.27
C ILE A 158 -1.15 -6.77 5.36
N LEU A 159 -2.07 -7.44 6.07
CA LEU A 159 -2.72 -6.82 7.23
C LEU A 159 -1.69 -6.37 8.27
N VAL A 160 -0.70 -7.21 8.60
CA VAL A 160 0.32 -6.84 9.61
C VAL A 160 1.10 -5.60 9.18
N HIS A 161 1.48 -5.51 7.91
CA HIS A 161 2.21 -4.37 7.35
C HIS A 161 1.34 -3.09 7.36
N GLU A 162 0.19 -3.13 6.68
CA GLU A 162 -0.65 -1.95 6.47
C GLU A 162 -1.27 -1.45 7.77
N PHE A 163 -1.60 -2.37 8.69
CA PHE A 163 -2.10 -2.00 10.00
C PHE A 163 -0.98 -1.43 10.89
N ALA A 164 0.29 -1.81 10.69
CA ALA A 164 1.41 -1.17 11.38
C ALA A 164 1.53 0.32 11.01
N HIS A 165 1.35 0.67 9.73
CA HIS A 165 1.28 2.08 9.31
C HIS A 165 0.15 2.83 10.02
N ALA A 166 -1.05 2.24 10.08
CA ALA A 166 -2.18 2.85 10.77
C ALA A 166 -1.92 3.03 12.26
N ILE A 167 -1.42 1.99 12.93
CA ILE A 167 -1.03 2.03 14.34
C ILE A 167 -0.04 3.17 14.57
N HIS A 168 0.99 3.33 13.74
CA HIS A 168 1.95 4.42 13.88
C HIS A 168 1.30 5.79 13.64
N GLN A 169 0.78 6.02 12.43
CA GLN A 169 0.43 7.35 11.95
C GLN A 169 -0.88 7.86 12.52
N MET A 170 -1.87 6.98 12.69
CA MET A 170 -3.24 7.32 13.08
C MET A 170 -3.57 6.88 14.51
N GLY A 171 -2.75 6.06 15.16
CA GLY A 171 -2.94 5.61 16.54
C GLY A 171 -1.93 6.23 17.52
N LEU A 172 -0.68 5.77 17.45
CA LEU A 172 0.41 6.09 18.34
C LEU A 172 0.72 7.58 18.35
N ASN A 173 0.78 8.25 17.20
CA ASN A 173 1.00 9.71 17.16
C ASN A 173 -0.10 10.52 17.87
N THR A 174 -1.29 9.93 18.08
CA THR A 174 -2.37 10.55 18.85
C THR A 174 -2.23 10.30 20.36
N VAL A 175 -1.83 9.09 20.77
CA VAL A 175 -1.71 8.73 22.21
C VAL A 175 -0.36 9.11 22.81
N ASP A 176 0.69 9.13 21.99
CA ASP A 176 2.05 9.53 22.31
C ASP A 176 2.63 10.40 21.19
N PRO A 177 2.50 11.74 21.29
CA PRO A 177 3.02 12.66 20.30
C PRO A 177 4.54 12.62 20.10
N SER A 178 5.30 11.98 21.00
CA SER A 178 6.76 11.83 20.88
C SER A 178 7.16 10.60 20.04
N PHE A 179 6.23 9.71 19.72
CA PHE A 179 6.52 8.43 19.09
C PHE A 179 7.22 8.58 17.73
N ASP A 180 6.73 9.45 16.84
CA ASP A 180 7.32 9.64 15.51
C ASP A 180 8.76 10.19 15.58
N ASP A 181 9.06 11.07 16.52
CA ASP A 181 10.41 11.61 16.73
C ASP A 181 11.37 10.51 17.21
N ARG A 182 10.91 9.63 18.11
CA ARG A 182 11.70 8.47 18.58
C ARG A 182 11.95 7.49 17.43
N LEU A 183 10.90 7.15 16.67
CA LEU A 183 11.03 6.27 15.50
C LEU A 183 11.97 6.87 14.45
N LYS A 184 11.87 8.17 14.18
CA LYS A 184 12.78 8.88 13.28
C LYS A 184 14.23 8.76 13.74
N GLY A 185 14.52 8.98 15.03
CA GLY A 185 15.88 8.85 15.57
C GLY A 185 16.45 7.44 15.41
N LEU A 186 15.61 6.41 15.57
CA LEU A 186 16.00 5.02 15.32
C LEU A 186 16.29 4.75 13.84
N TYR A 187 15.40 5.21 12.95
CA TYR A 187 15.58 5.12 11.51
C TYR A 187 16.90 5.78 11.05
N ASP A 188 17.15 7.03 11.47
CA ASP A 188 18.38 7.74 11.10
C ASP A 188 19.62 6.97 11.58
N THR A 189 19.57 6.42 12.81
CA THR A 189 20.66 5.58 13.36
C THR A 189 20.85 4.28 12.58
N ALA A 190 19.77 3.65 12.13
CA ALA A 190 19.81 2.43 11.32
C ALA A 190 20.45 2.71 9.95
N VAL A 191 20.06 3.80 9.29
CA VAL A 191 20.68 4.30 8.04
C VAL A 191 22.19 4.52 8.24
N GLU A 192 22.59 5.25 9.28
CA GLU A 192 24.00 5.54 9.57
C GLU A 192 24.84 4.27 9.80
N LYS A 193 24.24 3.25 10.41
CA LYS A 193 24.89 1.95 10.64
C LYS A 193 24.86 1.02 9.41
N GLY A 194 24.17 1.41 8.34
CA GLY A 194 23.95 0.57 7.17
C GLY A 194 23.06 -0.64 7.45
N LEU A 195 22.23 -0.58 8.51
CA LEU A 195 21.18 -1.57 8.72
C LEU A 195 20.11 -1.41 7.63
N TRP A 196 19.49 -2.52 7.21
CA TRP A 196 18.44 -2.52 6.20
C TRP A 196 18.86 -1.93 4.84
N LYS A 197 20.17 -1.81 4.61
CA LYS A 197 20.69 -1.26 3.36
C LYS A 197 20.18 -2.07 2.17
N ASP A 198 19.76 -1.35 1.13
CA ASP A 198 19.24 -1.90 -0.13
C ASP A 198 17.96 -2.75 0.07
N THR A 199 17.21 -2.51 1.15
CA THR A 199 15.91 -3.14 1.42
C THR A 199 14.77 -2.12 1.40
N TYR A 200 13.53 -2.61 1.24
CA TYR A 200 12.33 -1.78 1.27
C TYR A 200 12.18 -1.03 2.60
N ALA A 201 12.57 -1.65 3.72
CA ALA A 201 12.52 -1.07 5.07
C ALA A 201 13.26 0.27 5.18
N ILE A 202 14.30 0.54 4.38
CA ILE A 202 15.04 1.81 4.46
C ILE A 202 14.51 2.90 3.53
N THR A 203 13.48 2.62 2.73
CA THR A 203 12.85 3.59 1.82
C THR A 203 12.41 4.85 2.56
N ASN A 204 11.76 4.68 3.70
CA ASN A 204 11.42 5.76 4.63
C ASN A 204 11.14 5.19 6.03
N ARG A 205 10.97 6.06 7.03
CA ARG A 205 10.75 5.65 8.43
C ARG A 205 9.45 4.86 8.68
N ALA A 206 8.43 5.06 7.85
CA ALA A 206 7.17 4.35 7.97
C ALA A 206 7.32 2.90 7.49
N GLU A 207 8.04 2.66 6.38
CA GLU A 207 8.39 1.30 5.94
C GLU A 207 9.27 0.61 6.97
N TYR A 208 10.27 1.31 7.52
CA TYR A 208 11.14 0.78 8.57
C TYR A 208 10.34 0.24 9.77
N TRP A 209 9.28 0.95 10.15
CA TRP A 209 8.35 0.50 11.18
C TRP A 209 7.49 -0.69 10.74
N ALA A 210 6.91 -0.64 9.53
CA ALA A 210 6.01 -1.68 9.05
C ALA A 210 6.73 -3.02 8.78
N GLU A 211 7.87 -2.97 8.11
CA GLU A 211 8.76 -4.11 7.85
C GLU A 211 9.30 -4.71 9.15
N GLY A 212 9.74 -3.87 10.08
CA GLY A 212 10.14 -4.30 11.42
C GLY A 212 8.99 -4.96 12.19
N THR A 213 7.76 -4.47 12.00
CA THR A 213 6.55 -5.07 12.60
C THR A 213 6.24 -6.43 11.98
N GLN A 214 6.38 -6.60 10.66
CA GLN A 214 6.26 -7.91 10.02
C GLN A 214 7.30 -8.89 10.56
N SER A 215 8.56 -8.45 10.72
CA SER A 215 9.60 -9.29 11.32
C SER A 215 9.28 -9.60 12.79
N TRP A 216 8.72 -8.64 13.55
CA TRP A 216 8.28 -8.86 14.94
C TRP A 216 7.22 -9.95 15.09
N PHE A 217 6.38 -10.14 14.07
CA PHE A 217 5.35 -11.17 14.07
C PHE A 217 5.69 -12.38 13.19
N ASP A 218 6.94 -12.51 12.75
CA ASP A 218 7.46 -13.61 11.91
C ASP A 218 6.71 -13.77 10.59
N THR A 219 6.36 -12.65 9.95
CA THR A 219 5.65 -12.63 8.67
C THR A 219 6.33 -11.77 7.60
N ASN A 220 7.57 -11.34 7.83
CA ASN A 220 8.33 -10.65 6.79
C ASN A 220 8.98 -11.67 5.84
N ARG A 221 9.28 -11.24 4.63
CA ARG A 221 10.05 -11.98 3.63
C ARG A 221 11.54 -11.89 3.95
N ALA A 222 12.31 -12.80 3.35
CA ALA A 222 13.76 -12.78 3.49
C ALA A 222 14.51 -13.16 2.23
N ASN A 223 15.67 -12.53 2.05
CA ASN A 223 16.69 -12.82 1.04
C ASN A 223 16.18 -12.72 -0.40
N ASP A 224 15.44 -11.65 -0.70
CA ASP A 224 15.04 -11.30 -2.07
C ASP A 224 15.56 -9.90 -2.45
N ASP A 225 15.07 -9.35 -3.55
CA ASP A 225 15.50 -8.05 -4.08
C ASP A 225 15.11 -6.85 -3.19
N GLN A 226 14.19 -7.06 -2.24
CA GLN A 226 13.66 -6.01 -1.38
C GLN A 226 13.84 -6.31 0.11
N HIS A 227 14.22 -7.53 0.49
CA HIS A 227 14.32 -7.95 1.89
C HIS A 227 15.67 -8.62 2.19
N ASN A 228 16.24 -8.31 3.36
CA ASN A 228 17.45 -8.96 3.86
C ASN A 228 17.10 -10.27 4.60
N HIS A 229 17.97 -10.75 5.49
CA HIS A 229 17.78 -12.01 6.21
C HIS A 229 16.85 -11.93 7.43
N VAL A 230 16.39 -10.74 7.83
CA VAL A 230 15.74 -10.43 9.12
C VAL A 230 14.22 -10.55 9.01
N ASP A 231 13.72 -11.77 8.92
CA ASP A 231 12.29 -12.12 8.78
C ASP A 231 11.58 -12.46 10.09
N THR A 232 12.30 -12.68 11.19
CA THR A 232 11.73 -13.10 12.48
C THR A 232 12.09 -12.16 13.62
N ARG A 233 11.31 -12.22 14.71
CA ARG A 233 11.53 -11.42 15.91
C ARG A 233 12.90 -11.66 16.51
N ASP A 234 13.34 -12.91 16.54
CA ASP A 234 14.62 -13.29 17.14
C ASP A 234 15.78 -12.70 16.34
N LYS A 235 15.73 -12.80 15.00
CA LYS A 235 16.72 -12.15 14.13
C LYS A 235 16.67 -10.64 14.27
N LEU A 236 15.49 -10.05 14.40
CA LEU A 236 15.32 -8.61 14.59
C LEU A 236 15.95 -8.13 15.89
N LYS A 237 15.75 -8.85 17.01
CA LYS A 237 16.37 -8.56 18.30
C LYS A 237 17.89 -8.59 18.24
N GLU A 238 18.47 -9.48 17.43
CA GLU A 238 19.92 -9.56 17.22
C GLU A 238 20.43 -8.44 16.29
N TYR A 239 19.75 -8.22 15.18
CA TYR A 239 20.18 -7.34 14.10
C TYR A 239 19.94 -5.85 14.38
N ASP A 240 18.73 -5.50 14.83
CA ASP A 240 18.31 -4.13 15.15
C ASP A 240 17.62 -4.10 16.53
N PRO A 241 18.40 -4.24 17.62
CA PRO A 241 17.87 -4.29 18.98
C PRO A 241 17.14 -3.00 19.39
N ALA A 242 17.42 -1.87 18.74
CA ALA A 242 16.79 -0.60 19.05
C ALA A 242 15.35 -0.55 18.51
N LEU A 243 15.13 -0.98 17.26
CA LEU A 243 13.79 -1.18 16.72
C LEU A 243 13.02 -2.24 17.49
N ALA A 244 13.66 -3.37 17.81
CA ALA A 244 13.07 -4.43 18.60
C ALA A 244 12.58 -3.94 19.98
N ALA A 245 13.32 -3.03 20.63
CA ALA A 245 12.91 -2.43 21.89
C ALA A 245 11.66 -1.54 21.74
N LEU A 246 11.58 -0.73 20.67
CA LEU A 246 10.40 0.09 20.39
C LEU A 246 9.17 -0.77 20.07
N LEU A 247 9.34 -1.85 19.32
CA LEU A 247 8.28 -2.82 19.03
C LEU A 247 7.82 -3.55 20.31
N THR A 248 8.74 -3.86 21.22
CA THR A 248 8.42 -4.43 22.54
C THR A 248 7.57 -3.47 23.36
N GLU A 249 7.87 -2.17 23.34
CA GLU A 249 7.07 -1.15 24.06
C GLU A 249 5.62 -1.11 23.56
N VAL A 250 5.42 -1.22 22.24
CA VAL A 250 4.09 -1.11 21.62
C VAL A 250 3.32 -2.43 21.71
N PHE A 251 3.90 -3.51 21.19
CA PHE A 251 3.24 -4.80 21.01
C PHE A 251 3.44 -5.76 22.19
N GLY A 252 4.38 -5.48 23.08
CA GLY A 252 4.82 -6.46 24.08
C GLY A 252 5.64 -7.59 23.47
N ASP A 253 6.20 -8.45 24.32
CA ASP A 253 7.00 -9.61 23.93
C ASP A 253 6.28 -10.93 24.23
N LEU A 254 5.00 -11.01 23.85
CA LEU A 254 4.21 -12.23 23.99
C LEU A 254 4.70 -13.30 23.01
N ASP A 255 4.48 -14.57 23.36
CA ASP A 255 4.91 -15.72 22.54
C ASP A 255 4.23 -15.81 21.17
N TRP A 256 3.11 -15.11 20.98
CA TRP A 256 2.38 -15.16 19.73
C TRP A 256 3.23 -14.68 18.55
N ARG A 257 3.15 -15.44 17.45
CA ARG A 257 3.69 -15.15 16.12
C ARG A 257 2.63 -15.47 15.08
N TYR A 258 2.66 -14.77 13.97
CA TYR A 258 1.77 -15.07 12.87
C TYR A 258 2.04 -16.48 12.34
N THR A 259 0.96 -17.19 12.06
CA THR A 259 0.98 -18.40 11.25
C THR A 259 -0.19 -18.33 10.28
N ARG A 260 -0.02 -18.95 9.12
CA ARG A 260 -1.03 -18.99 8.05
C ARG A 260 -2.37 -19.51 8.57
N ALA A 261 -3.48 -18.88 8.17
CA ALA A 261 -4.84 -19.23 8.59
C ALA A 261 -5.16 -20.71 8.39
N VAL A 262 -4.67 -21.31 7.30
CA VAL A 262 -4.85 -22.74 7.00
C VAL A 262 -4.24 -23.69 8.06
N THR A 263 -3.29 -23.22 8.86
CA THR A 263 -2.70 -23.98 9.99
C THR A 263 -3.48 -23.79 11.30
N ARG A 264 -4.42 -22.85 11.33
CA ARG A 264 -5.19 -22.42 12.51
C ARG A 264 -6.69 -22.74 12.42
N THR A 265 -7.10 -23.63 11.53
CA THR A 265 -8.51 -24.06 11.37
C THR A 265 -9.11 -24.75 12.61
N HIS A 266 -8.28 -25.11 13.58
CA HIS A 266 -8.70 -25.60 14.90
C HIS A 266 -9.14 -24.47 15.86
N LEU A 267 -8.82 -23.21 15.56
CA LEU A 267 -9.27 -22.05 16.33
C LEU A 267 -10.73 -21.71 15.99
N VAL A 268 -11.47 -21.21 16.99
CA VAL A 268 -12.93 -21.01 16.92
C VAL A 268 -13.34 -20.13 15.73
N HIS A 269 -12.61 -19.05 15.46
CA HIS A 269 -13.00 -18.10 14.40
C HIS A 269 -12.78 -18.62 12.98
N LEU A 270 -11.95 -19.66 12.81
CA LEU A 270 -11.72 -20.39 11.55
C LEU A 270 -12.36 -21.78 11.53
N GLN A 271 -13.11 -22.14 12.57
CA GLN A 271 -13.74 -23.45 12.65
C GLN A 271 -14.74 -23.63 11.52
N GLY A 272 -14.50 -24.62 10.65
CA GLY A 272 -15.34 -24.89 9.47
C GLY A 272 -14.87 -24.20 8.19
N PHE A 273 -13.84 -23.36 8.24
CA PHE A 273 -13.18 -22.86 7.03
C PHE A 273 -12.52 -24.03 6.27
N ASN A 274 -12.78 -24.10 4.96
CA ASN A 274 -12.18 -25.09 4.07
C ASN A 274 -11.40 -24.38 2.96
N SER A 275 -10.08 -24.40 3.07
CA SER A 275 -9.19 -23.75 2.12
C SER A 275 -9.24 -24.37 0.72
N GLU A 276 -9.53 -25.68 0.60
CA GLU A 276 -9.64 -26.36 -0.71
C GLU A 276 -10.85 -25.91 -1.53
N LYS A 277 -11.83 -25.25 -0.88
CA LYS A 277 -13.01 -24.67 -1.53
C LYS A 277 -12.86 -23.18 -1.79
N SER A 278 -11.72 -22.59 -1.44
CA SER A 278 -11.49 -21.17 -1.66
C SER A 278 -11.30 -20.89 -3.15
N PRO A 279 -11.73 -19.70 -3.63
CA PRO A 279 -11.40 -19.28 -4.98
C PRO A 279 -9.89 -19.10 -5.12
N LYS A 280 -9.43 -19.12 -6.37
CA LYS A 280 -8.07 -18.70 -6.72
C LYS A 280 -8.10 -17.20 -7.02
N PHE A 281 -7.15 -16.46 -6.47
CA PHE A 281 -6.94 -15.07 -6.85
C PHE A 281 -6.28 -14.99 -8.22
N GLU A 282 -6.86 -14.19 -9.11
CA GLU A 282 -6.30 -13.86 -10.41
C GLU A 282 -6.63 -12.40 -10.73
N TRP A 283 -5.64 -11.66 -11.26
CA TRP A 283 -5.89 -10.32 -11.76
C TRP A 283 -6.83 -10.38 -12.97
N PRO A 284 -7.82 -9.47 -13.09
CA PRO A 284 -8.65 -9.39 -14.28
C PRO A 284 -7.80 -9.22 -15.55
N ALA A 285 -8.12 -9.92 -16.63
CA ALA A 285 -7.34 -9.88 -17.87
C ALA A 285 -7.19 -8.45 -18.42
N GLU A 286 -8.26 -7.66 -18.38
CA GLU A 286 -8.29 -6.26 -18.80
C GLU A 286 -7.30 -5.39 -17.99
N LEU A 287 -7.19 -5.64 -16.68
CA LEU A 287 -6.24 -4.95 -15.81
C LEU A 287 -4.79 -5.33 -16.16
N ILE A 288 -4.55 -6.60 -16.52
CA ILE A 288 -3.24 -7.07 -16.99
C ILE A 288 -2.85 -6.33 -18.27
N GLU A 289 -3.73 -6.33 -19.27
CA GLU A 289 -3.53 -5.69 -20.57
C GLU A 289 -3.27 -4.17 -20.42
N LEU A 290 -4.04 -3.47 -19.59
CA LEU A 290 -3.84 -2.03 -19.34
C LEU A 290 -2.50 -1.74 -18.67
N THR A 291 -2.08 -2.57 -17.72
CA THR A 291 -0.78 -2.39 -17.05
C THR A 291 0.38 -2.63 -18.00
N GLU A 292 0.32 -3.70 -18.79
CA GLU A 292 1.35 -4.01 -19.78
C GLU A 292 1.43 -2.91 -20.84
N PHE A 293 0.28 -2.44 -21.32
CA PHE A 293 0.21 -1.31 -22.24
C PHE A 293 0.82 -0.04 -21.62
N HIS A 294 0.50 0.28 -20.37
CA HIS A 294 1.09 1.43 -19.69
C HIS A 294 2.61 1.30 -19.51
N GLN A 295 3.11 0.13 -19.16
CA GLN A 295 4.55 -0.12 -19.06
C GLN A 295 5.25 0.04 -20.41
N GLN A 296 4.65 -0.46 -21.50
CA GLN A 296 5.15 -0.23 -22.86
C GLN A 296 5.18 1.28 -23.17
N LEU A 297 4.12 2.02 -22.85
CA LEU A 297 4.07 3.47 -23.08
C LEU A 297 5.18 4.24 -22.36
N LYS A 298 5.52 3.85 -21.13
CA LYS A 298 6.58 4.50 -20.33
C LYS A 298 8.00 4.09 -20.73
N ASN A 299 8.16 2.93 -21.35
CA ASN A 299 9.47 2.44 -21.75
C ASN A 299 9.96 3.22 -22.99
N PRO A 300 11.01 4.06 -22.89
CA PRO A 300 11.53 4.81 -24.02
C PRO A 300 12.02 3.91 -25.17
N ASP A 301 12.38 2.66 -24.88
CA ASP A 301 12.86 1.69 -25.86
C ASP A 301 11.74 0.83 -26.46
N SER A 302 10.48 0.99 -26.02
CA SER A 302 9.36 0.25 -26.59
C SER A 302 8.93 0.86 -27.92
N ASP A 303 8.84 0.03 -28.96
CA ASP A 303 8.28 0.38 -30.28
C ASP A 303 6.75 0.16 -30.36
N GLY A 304 6.12 -0.13 -29.22
CA GLY A 304 4.70 -0.37 -29.08
C GLY A 304 4.16 -1.57 -29.85
N ASP A 305 5.00 -2.51 -30.28
CA ASP A 305 4.60 -3.65 -31.11
C ASP A 305 3.81 -3.22 -32.36
N GLY A 306 4.13 -2.04 -32.91
CA GLY A 306 3.46 -1.45 -34.06
C GLY A 306 2.15 -0.71 -33.76
N LYS A 307 1.73 -0.58 -32.49
CA LYS A 307 0.54 0.18 -32.07
C LYS A 307 0.73 1.70 -32.18
N TRP A 308 1.97 2.19 -32.07
CA TRP A 308 2.32 3.60 -32.24
C TRP A 308 3.71 3.77 -32.86
N ILE A 309 4.04 5.02 -33.18
CA ILE A 309 5.40 5.48 -33.49
C ILE A 309 5.79 6.59 -32.53
N ASP A 310 7.09 6.73 -32.21
CA ASP A 310 7.54 7.86 -31.40
C ASP A 310 7.61 9.15 -32.23
N LEU A 311 6.85 10.16 -31.79
CA LEU A 311 6.88 11.46 -32.44
C LEU A 311 8.14 12.23 -32.04
N LYS A 312 8.79 12.83 -33.04
CA LYS A 312 9.94 13.70 -32.80
C LYS A 312 9.48 15.08 -32.36
N ALA A 313 10.05 15.55 -31.25
CA ALA A 313 9.86 16.93 -30.83
C ALA A 313 10.46 17.90 -31.87
N TYR A 314 9.72 18.96 -32.14
CA TYR A 314 10.17 20.09 -32.94
C TYR A 314 10.89 21.09 -32.05
N ASP A 315 11.74 21.92 -32.66
CA ASP A 315 12.42 23.01 -31.95
C ASP A 315 11.38 24.02 -31.42
N LEU A 316 11.39 24.23 -30.10
CA LEU A 316 10.47 25.15 -29.43
C LEU A 316 10.60 26.59 -29.94
N SER A 317 11.75 26.98 -30.49
CA SER A 317 11.96 28.32 -31.08
C SER A 317 11.11 28.57 -32.33
N LEU A 318 10.51 27.53 -32.90
CA LEU A 318 9.58 27.64 -34.01
C LEU A 318 8.18 28.12 -33.57
N LEU A 319 7.86 28.10 -32.27
CA LEU A 319 6.64 28.70 -31.76
C LEU A 319 6.78 30.24 -31.69
N PRO A 320 5.73 31.02 -32.02
CA PRO A 320 4.36 30.59 -32.37
C PRO A 320 4.14 30.39 -33.89
N ASN A 321 5.20 30.26 -34.71
CA ASN A 321 5.07 30.17 -36.16
C ASN A 321 4.62 28.79 -36.66
N LEU A 322 4.68 27.75 -35.82
CA LEU A 322 4.08 26.44 -36.12
C LEU A 322 2.55 26.54 -36.06
N LYS A 323 1.86 25.91 -37.00
CA LYS A 323 0.41 25.83 -37.08
C LYS A 323 -0.01 24.47 -37.64
N SER A 324 -1.22 24.03 -37.29
CA SER A 324 -1.77 22.79 -37.84
C SER A 324 -2.01 22.90 -39.34
N GLU A 325 -1.85 21.78 -40.03
CA GLU A 325 -2.24 21.59 -41.41
C GLU A 325 -3.70 21.13 -41.48
N ASP A 326 -4.43 21.55 -42.51
CA ASP A 326 -5.80 21.13 -42.77
C ASP A 326 -5.76 19.82 -43.56
N ASP A 327 -5.76 18.71 -42.83
CA ASP A 327 -5.74 17.33 -43.33
C ASP A 327 -6.88 16.55 -42.65
N ASP A 328 -7.59 15.71 -43.42
CA ASP A 328 -8.73 14.93 -42.95
C ASP A 328 -8.37 13.51 -42.49
N THR A 329 -7.08 13.16 -42.53
CA THR A 329 -6.57 11.86 -42.06
C THR A 329 -6.61 11.78 -40.54
N GLU A 330 -7.63 11.09 -40.02
CA GLU A 330 -7.80 10.82 -38.59
C GLU A 330 -6.64 9.99 -38.03
N THR A 331 -6.14 10.39 -36.86
CA THR A 331 -5.06 9.73 -36.12
C THR A 331 -5.21 10.01 -34.62
N ALA A 332 -4.24 9.60 -33.81
CA ALA A 332 -4.19 9.95 -32.40
C ALA A 332 -2.77 10.22 -31.92
N ILE A 333 -2.65 10.97 -30.83
CA ILE A 333 -1.42 11.09 -30.07
C ILE A 333 -1.65 10.58 -28.64
N ILE A 334 -0.82 9.63 -28.22
CA ILE A 334 -0.72 9.17 -26.85
C ILE A 334 0.31 10.03 -26.13
N PHE A 335 -0.16 10.98 -25.32
CA PHE A 335 0.70 11.79 -24.47
C PHE A 335 0.94 11.05 -23.16
N VAL A 336 2.20 10.78 -22.84
CA VAL A 336 2.65 10.10 -21.62
C VAL A 336 3.42 11.11 -20.78
N ASN A 337 2.94 11.39 -19.57
CA ASN A 337 3.63 12.29 -18.65
C ASN A 337 4.62 11.50 -17.78
N GLY A 338 5.89 11.53 -18.15
CA GLY A 338 7.00 10.98 -17.36
C GLY A 338 7.62 11.98 -16.37
N THR A 339 6.99 13.15 -16.16
CA THR A 339 7.48 14.16 -15.20
C THR A 339 6.84 13.97 -13.83
N GLU A 340 7.46 14.54 -12.79
CA GLU A 340 6.94 14.53 -11.41
C GLU A 340 5.78 15.51 -11.19
N THR A 341 5.43 16.32 -12.19
CA THR A 341 4.39 17.36 -12.10
C THR A 341 3.33 17.19 -13.17
N GLU A 342 2.14 17.76 -12.95
CA GLU A 342 1.10 17.79 -13.98
C GLU A 342 1.58 18.57 -15.21
N VAL A 343 1.24 18.07 -16.40
CA VAL A 343 1.46 18.79 -17.66
C VAL A 343 0.13 19.08 -18.35
N ALA A 344 0.08 20.16 -19.13
CA ALA A 344 -1.07 20.52 -19.94
C ALA A 344 -0.74 20.37 -21.43
N TYR A 345 -1.72 19.96 -22.23
CA TYR A 345 -1.54 19.77 -23.67
C TYR A 345 -2.55 20.62 -24.46
N TYR A 346 -2.04 21.22 -25.53
CA TYR A 346 -2.72 22.23 -26.33
C TYR A 346 -2.63 21.87 -27.80
N TRP A 347 -3.75 21.97 -28.52
CA TRP A 347 -3.75 21.94 -29.98
C TRP A 347 -3.46 23.34 -30.51
N VAL A 348 -2.58 23.49 -31.49
CA VAL A 348 -2.36 24.76 -32.17
C VAL A 348 -3.24 24.81 -33.41
N ASP A 349 -4.20 25.73 -33.47
CA ASP A 349 -5.15 25.83 -34.57
C ASP A 349 -4.50 26.25 -35.90
N TYR A 350 -5.31 26.31 -36.96
CA TYR A 350 -4.85 26.64 -38.31
C TYR A 350 -4.32 28.08 -38.44
N GLU A 351 -4.69 28.96 -37.50
CA GLU A 351 -4.18 30.33 -37.38
C GLU A 351 -2.95 30.45 -36.48
N GLY A 352 -2.52 29.38 -35.81
CA GLY A 352 -1.37 29.37 -34.89
C GLY A 352 -1.73 29.66 -33.43
N ASN A 353 -3.02 29.70 -33.06
CA ASN A 353 -3.42 29.91 -31.67
C ASN A 353 -3.56 28.59 -30.92
N GLU A 354 -3.06 28.56 -29.70
CA GLU A 354 -3.19 27.40 -28.81
C GLU A 354 -4.63 27.27 -28.25
N LYS A 355 -5.18 26.07 -28.30
CA LYS A 355 -6.43 25.65 -27.68
C LYS A 355 -6.11 24.64 -26.59
N PHE A 356 -6.49 24.96 -25.35
CA PHE A 356 -6.35 24.04 -24.23
C PHE A 356 -7.27 22.83 -24.42
N TYR A 357 -6.73 21.63 -24.24
CA TYR A 357 -7.50 20.39 -24.29
C TYR A 357 -7.60 19.71 -22.93
N GLY A 358 -6.50 19.63 -22.18
CA GLY A 358 -6.51 18.94 -20.91
C GLY A 358 -5.19 18.96 -20.17
N LYS A 359 -5.19 18.23 -19.06
CA LYS A 359 -4.07 18.04 -18.15
C LYS A 359 -3.81 16.56 -17.95
N ILE A 360 -2.56 16.20 -17.71
CA ILE A 360 -2.10 14.83 -17.51
C ILE A 360 -1.33 14.81 -16.19
N ALA A 361 -1.84 14.07 -15.21
CA ALA A 361 -1.17 13.88 -13.93
C ALA A 361 0.22 13.25 -14.10
N PRO A 362 1.13 13.40 -13.14
CA PRO A 362 2.37 12.62 -13.11
C PRO A 362 2.08 11.14 -13.34
N ASP A 363 2.94 10.47 -14.10
CA ASP A 363 2.84 9.03 -14.36
C ASP A 363 1.55 8.56 -15.08
N ALA A 364 0.76 9.47 -15.64
CA ALA A 364 -0.45 9.16 -16.40
C ALA A 364 -0.24 9.35 -17.91
N PHE A 365 -1.22 8.90 -18.70
CA PHE A 365 -1.27 9.14 -20.13
C PHE A 365 -2.68 9.49 -20.60
N VAL A 366 -2.79 10.11 -21.77
CA VAL A 366 -4.06 10.33 -22.47
C VAL A 366 -3.91 9.97 -23.94
N ASN A 367 -4.90 9.28 -24.49
CA ASN A 367 -5.00 9.02 -25.92
C ASN A 367 -5.89 10.08 -26.58
N GLN A 368 -5.28 11.03 -27.26
CA GLN A 368 -5.96 12.19 -27.84
C GLN A 368 -6.19 11.97 -29.34
N HIS A 369 -7.46 11.81 -29.72
CA HIS A 369 -7.87 11.85 -31.13
C HIS A 369 -7.48 13.18 -31.78
N THR A 370 -6.92 13.13 -33.00
CA THR A 370 -6.48 14.30 -33.76
C THR A 370 -6.40 13.98 -35.26
N TYR A 371 -5.83 14.87 -36.07
CA TYR A 371 -5.63 14.64 -37.51
C TYR A 371 -4.15 14.76 -37.85
N ALA A 372 -3.70 14.08 -38.91
CA ALA A 372 -2.34 14.19 -39.40
C ALA A 372 -1.97 15.65 -39.67
N GLY A 373 -0.72 16.05 -39.38
CA GLY A 373 -0.28 17.43 -39.54
C GLY A 373 -0.72 18.39 -38.42
N HIS A 374 -1.59 17.97 -37.50
CA HIS A 374 -1.93 18.80 -36.33
C HIS A 374 -0.72 19.03 -35.42
N ILE A 375 -0.55 20.27 -34.96
CA ILE A 375 0.52 20.66 -34.03
C ILE A 375 -0.01 20.64 -32.60
N TRP A 376 0.76 20.02 -31.70
CA TRP A 376 0.44 19.91 -30.28
C TRP A 376 1.58 20.41 -29.41
N VAL A 377 1.26 21.25 -28.42
CA VAL A 377 2.23 21.82 -27.47
C VAL A 377 1.96 21.28 -26.08
N ILE A 378 3.02 20.86 -25.40
CA ILE A 378 2.99 20.45 -23.99
C ILE A 378 3.58 21.55 -23.13
N LYS A 379 2.92 21.87 -22.02
CA LYS A 379 3.33 22.90 -21.07
C LYS A 379 3.36 22.38 -19.64
N ASP A 380 4.25 22.95 -18.83
CA ASP A 380 4.28 22.71 -17.40
C ASP A 380 3.16 23.49 -16.65
N VAL A 381 3.09 23.31 -15.33
CA VAL A 381 2.14 24.01 -14.46
C VAL A 381 2.29 25.54 -14.44
N ASN A 382 3.44 26.07 -14.87
CA ASN A 382 3.71 27.50 -14.96
C ASN A 382 3.40 28.08 -16.35
N GLY A 383 2.96 27.24 -17.28
CA GLY A 383 2.68 27.62 -18.67
C GLY A 383 3.93 27.69 -19.57
N GLN A 384 5.07 27.17 -19.11
CA GLN A 384 6.29 27.07 -19.93
C GLN A 384 6.18 25.90 -20.91
N ASN A 385 6.52 26.16 -22.18
CA ASN A 385 6.52 25.13 -23.21
C ASN A 385 7.63 24.09 -22.94
N LEU A 386 7.24 22.82 -22.82
CA LEU A 386 8.14 21.70 -22.60
C LEU A 386 8.54 21.03 -23.92
N ALA A 387 7.57 20.83 -24.82
CA ALA A 387 7.79 20.20 -26.11
C ALA A 387 6.66 20.55 -27.09
N VAL A 388 6.95 20.41 -28.39
CA VAL A 388 5.96 20.58 -29.46
C VAL A 388 6.12 19.47 -30.49
N PHE A 389 5.00 18.91 -30.94
CA PHE A 389 4.95 17.75 -31.82
C PHE A 389 4.00 18.01 -32.98
N ARG A 390 4.21 17.25 -34.06
CA ARG A 390 3.29 17.17 -35.19
C ARG A 390 2.73 15.76 -35.23
N ALA A 391 1.41 15.63 -35.31
CA ALA A 391 0.74 14.37 -35.54
C ALA A 391 1.12 13.80 -36.93
N GLU A 392 1.32 12.48 -37.00
CA GLU A 392 1.55 11.75 -38.24
C GLU A 392 0.34 10.87 -38.56
N GLU A 393 0.29 10.30 -39.77
CA GLU A 393 -0.80 9.40 -40.19
C GLU A 393 -0.96 8.18 -39.27
N LYS A 394 0.12 7.72 -38.65
CA LYS A 394 0.08 6.68 -37.60
C LYS A 394 -0.08 7.31 -36.23
N THR A 395 -0.72 6.57 -35.33
CA THR A 395 -0.80 6.94 -33.90
C THR A 395 0.60 7.25 -33.37
N GLY A 396 0.78 8.46 -32.85
CA GLY A 396 2.03 8.92 -32.28
C GLY A 396 2.08 8.70 -30.77
N ARG A 397 3.23 8.37 -30.21
CA ARG A 397 3.52 8.47 -28.78
C ARG A 397 4.40 9.68 -28.53
N VAL A 398 4.08 10.40 -27.46
CA VAL A 398 4.87 11.50 -26.91
C VAL A 398 5.21 11.16 -25.48
N LEU A 399 6.49 10.92 -25.19
CA LEU A 399 6.99 10.72 -23.83
C LEU A 399 7.58 12.04 -23.31
N VAL A 400 6.86 12.68 -22.40
CA VAL A 400 7.27 13.96 -21.81
C VAL A 400 8.21 13.71 -20.64
N GLY A 401 9.40 14.31 -20.64
CA GLY A 401 10.36 14.23 -19.53
C GLY A 401 11.40 13.12 -19.63
N ALA A 402 11.35 12.24 -20.64
CA ALA A 402 12.46 11.34 -20.93
C ALA A 402 13.63 12.13 -21.55
N GLU A 403 14.83 12.01 -20.97
CA GLU A 403 16.03 12.48 -21.67
C GLU A 403 16.17 11.70 -22.98
N PRO A 404 16.50 12.36 -24.11
CA PRO A 404 16.79 11.64 -25.33
C PRO A 404 17.94 10.67 -25.07
N PRO A 405 17.89 9.42 -25.59
CA PRO A 405 18.92 8.44 -25.34
C PRO A 405 20.28 9.05 -25.67
N THR A 406 21.16 9.12 -24.67
CA THR A 406 22.56 9.47 -24.86
C THR A 406 23.12 8.47 -25.85
N LYS A 407 23.33 8.90 -27.09
CA LYS A 407 24.08 8.12 -28.07
C LYS A 407 25.36 7.67 -27.40
N GLU A 408 25.53 6.36 -27.25
CA GLU A 408 26.80 5.76 -26.89
C GLU A 408 27.87 6.43 -27.76
N LYS A 409 28.86 7.01 -27.09
CA LYS A 409 30.09 7.41 -27.77
C LYS A 409 30.69 6.12 -28.31
N SER A 410 30.57 5.96 -29.62
CA SER A 410 31.47 5.13 -30.39
C SER A 410 32.86 5.71 -30.22
N GLU A 411 33.71 5.02 -29.45
CA GLU A 411 35.16 4.93 -29.62
C GLU A 411 35.73 3.77 -28.81
#